data_AF-A0A969EQP6-F1
#
_entry.id   AF-A0A969EQP6-F1
#
_cell.length_a   1.000
_cell.length_b   1.000
_cell.length_c   1.000
_cell.angle_alpha   90.00
_cell.angle_beta   90.00
_cell.angle_gamma   90.00
#
_symmetry.space_group_name_H-M   'P 1'
#
loop_
_entity.id
_entity.type
_entity.pdbx_description
1 polymer ?
#
loop_
_entity_poly.entity_id
_entity_poly.type
_entity_poly.pdbx_seq_one_letter_code
_entity_poly.pdbx_strand_id
1 'polypeptide(L)'
;MSTEASQRLETFPNPQSTRDYTIRMRVPEFTCLCPKTGQPDFATLILEYVPDKLCVELKSLKLYIWSFRNEGHFHEDVTNRILDDLVKTTKPRFCA
;
A
#
# COMPACT_ATOMS: atom_id res chain seq x y z
N MET A 1 13.52 7.74 14.08
CA MET A 1 12.67 7.66 12.87
C MET A 1 11.24 7.96 13.26
N SER A 2 10.52 8.81 12.53
CA SER A 2 9.13 9.20 12.84
C SER A 2 8.17 7.99 12.81
N THR A 3 7.09 8.10 13.59
CA THR A 3 5.94 7.17 13.66
C THR A 3 4.67 7.79 13.10
N GLU A 4 4.78 8.98 12.49
CA GLU A 4 3.66 9.71 11.91
C GLU A 4 3.27 9.14 10.54
N ALA A 5 1.99 9.27 10.19
CA ALA A 5 1.50 8.88 8.88
C ALA A 5 2.22 9.68 7.78
N SER A 6 2.49 9.02 6.65
CA SER A 6 3.29 9.60 5.57
C SER A 6 2.87 8.98 4.24
N GLN A 7 2.64 9.82 3.23
CA GLN A 7 2.35 9.34 1.87
C GLN A 7 3.60 8.87 1.11
N ARG A 8 4.78 8.92 1.73
CA ARG A 8 6.03 8.47 1.10
C ARG A 8 6.27 6.99 1.34
N LEU A 9 6.22 6.21 0.25
CA LEU A 9 6.69 4.83 0.21
C LEU A 9 8.22 4.80 0.07
N GLU A 10 8.84 3.88 0.81
CA GLU A 10 10.27 3.56 0.70
C GLU A 10 10.45 2.17 0.11
N THR A 11 11.63 1.94 -0.46
CA THR A 11 11.96 0.66 -1.10
C THR A 11 13.34 0.20 -0.69
N PHE A 12 13.56 -1.11 -0.81
CA PHE A 12 14.88 -1.71 -0.71
C PHE A 12 15.12 -2.68 -1.88
N PRO A 13 16.39 -3.02 -2.19
CA PRO A 13 16.69 -3.97 -3.26
C PRO A 13 16.06 -5.34 -3.03
N ASN A 14 15.45 -5.90 -4.08
CA ASN A 14 14.94 -7.28 -4.05
C ASN A 14 16.10 -8.25 -3.76
N PRO A 15 16.07 -9.03 -2.67
CA PRO A 15 17.16 -9.95 -2.30
C PRO A 15 17.27 -11.18 -3.22
N GLN A 16 16.25 -11.46 -4.04
CA GLN A 16 16.17 -12.62 -4.95
C GLN A 16 15.60 -12.23 -6.32
N SER A 17 16.20 -11.24 -6.98
CA SER A 17 15.73 -10.72 -8.28
C SER A 17 15.89 -11.67 -9.48
N THR A 18 16.56 -12.81 -9.30
CA THR A 18 16.79 -13.81 -10.34
C THR A 18 15.63 -14.79 -10.54
N ARG A 19 14.62 -14.78 -9.66
CA ARG A 19 13.45 -15.65 -9.74
C ARG A 19 12.18 -14.88 -9.39
N ASP A 20 11.06 -15.32 -9.96
CA ASP A 20 9.76 -14.81 -9.53
C ASP A 20 9.37 -15.45 -8.20
N TYR A 21 8.87 -14.62 -7.28
CA TYR A 21 8.21 -15.07 -6.07
C TYR A 21 7.12 -14.07 -5.67
N THR A 22 6.03 -14.59 -5.12
CA THR A 22 4.89 -13.75 -4.72
C THR A 22 5.04 -13.34 -3.25
N ILE A 23 4.92 -12.04 -2.99
CA ILE A 23 4.75 -11.50 -1.66
C ILE A 23 3.26 -11.23 -1.44
N ARG A 24 2.69 -11.82 -0.38
CA ARG A 24 1.31 -11.59 0.05
C ARG A 24 1.29 -10.92 1.41
N MET A 25 0.59 -9.80 1.50
CA MET A 25 0.40 -9.07 2.75
C MET A 25 -1.09 -8.87 3.02
N ARG A 26 -1.47 -9.02 4.28
CA ARG A 26 -2.80 -8.70 4.78
C ARG A 26 -2.69 -7.52 5.73
N VAL A 27 -3.39 -6.45 5.43
CA VAL A 27 -3.41 -5.22 6.22
C VAL A 27 -4.84 -5.03 6.74
N PRO A 28 -5.18 -5.66 7.89
CA PRO A 28 -6.53 -5.61 8.46
C PRO A 28 -6.88 -4.26 9.11
N GLU A 29 -5.91 -3.36 9.22
CA GLU A 29 -6.02 -2.06 9.88
C GLU A 29 -6.38 -0.91 8.93
N PHE A 30 -6.73 -1.20 7.66
CA PHE A 30 -7.06 -0.15 6.70
C PHE A 30 -8.40 0.52 7.05
N THR A 31 -8.39 1.85 7.03
CA THR A 31 -9.57 2.68 7.25
C THR A 31 -9.43 4.02 6.52
N CYS A 32 -10.56 4.57 6.07
CA CYS A 32 -10.68 5.88 5.47
C CYS A 32 -12.03 6.50 5.83
N LEU A 33 -12.30 7.74 5.43
CA LEU A 33 -13.62 8.35 5.59
C LEU A 33 -14.47 8.15 4.33
N CYS A 34 -15.76 7.91 4.51
CA CYS A 34 -16.71 7.94 3.42
C CYS A 34 -16.88 9.39 2.91
N PRO A 35 -16.65 9.70 1.62
CA PRO A 35 -16.78 11.06 1.07
C PRO A 35 -18.18 11.67 1.22
N LYS A 36 -19.21 10.83 1.36
CA LYS A 36 -20.61 11.25 1.44
C LYS A 36 -21.05 11.59 2.86
N THR A 37 -20.63 10.79 3.83
CA THR A 37 -21.16 10.86 5.21
C THR A 37 -20.13 11.34 6.22
N GLY A 38 -18.84 11.31 5.88
CA GLY A 38 -17.73 11.58 6.80
C GLY A 38 -17.57 10.50 7.88
N GLN A 39 -18.30 9.39 7.81
CA GLN A 39 -18.13 8.26 8.73
C GLN A 39 -16.90 7.44 8.36
N PRO A 40 -16.24 6.79 9.34
CA PRO A 40 -15.12 5.92 9.08
C PRO A 40 -15.58 4.60 8.45
N ASP A 41 -14.96 4.24 7.33
CA ASP A 41 -15.07 2.94 6.67
C ASP A 41 -13.86 2.08 7.03
N PHE A 42 -14.06 0.76 7.12
CA PHE A 42 -13.02 -0.22 7.47
C PHE A 42 -12.99 -1.33 6.44
N ALA A 43 -11.79 -1.76 6.06
CA ALA A 43 -11.60 -2.91 5.19
C ALA A 43 -10.29 -3.64 5.52
N THR A 44 -10.18 -4.88 5.06
CA THR A 44 -8.88 -5.56 5.00
C THR A 44 -8.29 -5.38 3.62
N LEU A 45 -7.17 -4.67 3.53
CA LEU A 45 -6.42 -4.57 2.29
C LEU A 45 -5.57 -5.84 2.11
N ILE A 46 -5.75 -6.50 0.97
CA ILE A 46 -4.97 -7.66 0.55
C ILE A 46 -4.05 -7.19 -0.56
N LEU A 47 -2.75 -7.26 -0.35
CA LEU A 47 -1.74 -6.91 -1.35
C LEU A 47 -1.04 -8.18 -1.82
N GLU A 48 -1.03 -8.40 -3.13
CA GLU A 48 -0.27 -9.46 -3.78
C GLU A 48 0.61 -8.88 -4.87
N TYR A 49 1.93 -9.08 -4.78
CA TYR A 49 2.84 -8.59 -5.82
C TYR A 49 4.05 -9.49 -6.04
N VAL A 50 4.58 -9.43 -7.26
CA VAL A 50 5.84 -10.08 -7.66
C VAL A 50 6.86 -8.96 -7.89
N PRO A 51 7.85 -8.76 -6.98
CA PRO A 51 8.84 -7.69 -7.12
C PRO A 51 9.75 -7.93 -8.33
N ASP A 52 10.17 -6.85 -9.00
CA ASP A 52 11.31 -6.90 -9.94
C ASP A 52 12.60 -6.59 -9.19
N LYS A 53 13.10 -5.35 -9.27
CA LYS A 53 14.35 -4.93 -8.61
C LYS A 53 14.16 -4.40 -7.19
N LEU A 54 12.96 -3.98 -6.84
CA LEU A 54 12.66 -3.29 -5.59
C LEU A 54 11.49 -3.96 -4.86
N CYS A 55 11.62 -4.05 -3.55
CA CYS A 55 10.55 -4.42 -2.63
C CYS A 55 10.10 -3.18 -1.86
N VAL A 56 8.81 -3.08 -1.55
CA VAL A 56 8.30 -2.04 -0.65
C VAL A 56 8.78 -2.29 0.78
N GLU A 57 9.23 -1.24 1.47
CA GLU A 57 9.62 -1.32 2.87
C GLU A 57 8.37 -1.32 3.76
N LEU A 58 8.28 -2.29 4.68
CA LEU A 58 7.05 -2.62 5.40
C LEU A 58 6.59 -1.51 6.34
N LYS A 59 7.51 -0.79 7.00
CA LYS A 59 7.14 0.34 7.86
C LYS A 59 6.56 1.49 7.03
N SER A 60 7.17 1.84 5.90
CA SER A 60 6.70 2.88 5.00
C SER A 60 5.32 2.54 4.44
N LEU A 61 5.08 1.28 4.08
CA LEU A 61 3.76 0.81 3.66
C LEU A 61 2.73 1.01 4.78
N LYS A 62 3.07 0.66 6.03
CA LYS A 62 2.17 0.87 7.17
C LYS A 62 1.83 2.36 7.38
N LEU A 63 2.82 3.25 7.33
CA LEU A 63 2.62 4.69 7.48
C LEU A 63 1.83 5.29 6.30
N TYR A 64 2.00 4.74 5.10
CA TYR A 64 1.24 5.08 3.90
C TYR A 64 -0.23 4.70 4.05
N ILE A 65 -0.53 3.46 4.43
CA ILE A 65 -1.90 3.01 4.71
C ILE A 65 -2.56 3.86 5.80
N TRP A 66 -1.83 4.22 6.85
CA TRP A 66 -2.36 5.07 7.92
C TRP A 66 -2.66 6.51 7.48
N SER A 67 -2.07 6.99 6.38
CA SER A 67 -2.33 8.35 5.87
C SER A 67 -3.77 8.53 5.39
N PHE A 68 -4.44 7.45 4.97
CA PHE A 68 -5.83 7.49 4.50
C PHE A 68 -6.87 7.63 5.61
N ARG A 69 -6.50 7.44 6.88
CA ARG A 69 -7.43 7.37 8.03
C ARG A 69 -8.41 8.53 8.12
N ASN A 70 -7.94 9.74 7.80
CA ASN A 70 -8.73 10.96 7.88
C ASN A 70 -9.00 11.56 6.49
N GLU A 71 -8.78 10.80 5.42
CA GLU A 71 -9.05 11.23 4.04
C GLU A 71 -10.36 10.61 3.54
N GLY A 72 -11.14 11.39 2.78
CA GLY A 72 -12.38 10.93 2.17
C GLY A 72 -12.13 10.21 0.86
N HIS A 73 -12.43 8.91 0.78
CA HIS A 73 -12.25 8.12 -0.45
C HIS A 73 -13.38 7.11 -0.69
N PHE A 74 -13.74 6.90 -1.95
CA PHE A 74 -14.47 5.69 -2.34
C PHE A 74 -13.51 4.50 -2.34
N HIS A 75 -13.99 3.30 -2.02
CA HIS A 75 -13.13 2.11 -1.97
C HIS A 75 -12.50 1.80 -3.34
N GLU A 76 -13.26 2.00 -4.40
CA GLU A 76 -12.81 1.82 -5.77
C GLU A 76 -11.65 2.77 -6.12
N ASP A 77 -11.73 4.03 -5.66
CA ASP A 77 -10.71 5.04 -5.91
C ASP A 77 -9.44 4.78 -5.08
N VAL A 78 -9.58 4.57 -3.77
CA VAL A 78 -8.42 4.35 -2.89
C VAL A 78 -7.68 3.06 -3.22
N THR A 79 -8.38 2.00 -3.64
CA THR A 79 -7.72 0.77 -4.11
C THR A 79 -6.84 1.04 -5.33
N ASN A 80 -7.34 1.77 -6.33
CA ASN A 80 -6.55 2.11 -7.51
C ASN A 80 -5.40 3.06 -7.17
N ARG A 81 -5.62 4.06 -6.32
CA ARG A 81 -4.56 4.97 -5.85
C ARG A 81 -3.43 4.22 -5.14
N ILE A 82 -3.77 3.29 -4.24
CA ILE A 82 -2.78 2.47 -3.55
C ILE A 82 -1.99 1.61 -4.54
N LEU A 83 -2.67 0.99 -5.51
CA LEU A 83 -2.02 0.19 -6.55
C LEU A 83 -1.08 1.03 -7.40
N ASP A 84 -1.52 2.19 -7.89
CA ASP A 84 -0.73 3.10 -8.73
C ASP A 84 0.55 3.56 -8.01
N ASP A 85 0.45 3.96 -6.74
CA ASP A 85 1.59 4.41 -5.96
C ASP A 85 2.58 3.27 -5.67
N LEU A 86 2.09 2.06 -5.39
CA LEU A 86 2.93 0.86 -5.25
C LEU A 86 3.64 0.49 -6.55
N VAL A 87 2.92 0.48 -7.68
CA VAL A 87 3.48 0.16 -8.99
C VAL A 87 4.54 1.19 -9.40
N LYS A 88 4.24 2.48 -9.22
CA LYS A 88 5.18 3.57 -9.52
C LYS A 88 6.46 3.45 -8.69
N THR A 89 6.32 3.08 -7.42
CA THR A 89 7.43 3.02 -6.46
C THR A 89 8.28 1.76 -6.61
N THR A 90 7.65 0.59 -6.81
CA THR A 90 8.35 -0.70 -6.81
C THR A 90 8.63 -1.25 -8.21
N LYS A 91 7.91 -0.78 -9.24
CA LYS A 91 7.93 -1.28 -10.62
C LYS A 91 7.90 -2.82 -10.67
N PRO A 92 6.87 -3.44 -10.06
CA PRO A 92 6.81 -4.88 -9.90
C PRO A 92 6.46 -5.54 -11.23
N ARG A 93 6.69 -6.85 -11.33
CA ARG A 93 6.28 -7.65 -12.49
C ARG A 93 4.77 -7.90 -12.50
N PHE A 94 4.18 -7.95 -11.31
CA PHE A 94 2.74 -8.08 -11.06
C PHE A 94 2.40 -7.38 -9.74
N CYS A 95 1.22 -6.75 -9.65
CA CYS A 95 0.70 -6.18 -8.40
C CYS A 95 -0.83 -6.14 -8.48
N ALA A 96 -1.50 -6.51 -7.38
CA ALA A 96 -2.94 -6.49 -7.21
C ALA A 96 -3.32 -6.27 -5.75
#